data_AF-A0A959SC13-F1
#
_entry.id   AF-A0A959SC13-F1
#
_cell.length_a   1.000
_cell.length_b   1.000
_cell.length_c   1.000
_cell.angle_alpha   90.00
_cell.angle_beta   90.00
_cell.angle_gamma   90.00
#
_symmetry.space_group_name_H-M   'P 1'
#
loop_
_entity.id
_entity.type
_entity.pdbx_description
1 polymer ?
#
loop_
_entity_poly.entity_id
_entity_poly.type
_entity_poly.pdbx_seq_one_letter_code
_entity_poly.pdbx_strand_id
1 'polypeptide(L)' 'SGVICMNGPAAHKVHVGHIVIIVSYAHMTLEEARAFRPSIVFPDETTNRLRS' A
#
# COMPACT_ATOMS: atom_id res chain seq x y z
N SER A 1 -14.39 4.71 1.22
CA SER A 1 -14.08 6.13 1.50
C SER A 1 -12.86 6.62 0.73
N GLY A 2 -11.86 5.79 0.38
CA GLY A 2 -10.61 6.25 -0.27
C GLY A 2 -9.64 6.90 0.72
N VAL A 3 -9.86 6.69 2.02
CA VAL A 3 -9.09 7.34 3.08
C VAL A 3 -7.83 6.54 3.37
N ILE A 4 -6.68 7.20 3.27
CA ILE A 4 -5.39 6.74 3.81
C ILE A 4 -5.03 7.70 4.94
N CYS A 5 -4.86 7.17 6.15
CA CYS A 5 -4.62 7.99 7.34
C CYS A 5 -3.34 7.56 8.05
N MET A 6 -2.40 8.50 8.21
CA MET A 6 -1.18 8.32 8.98
C MET A 6 -1.40 8.91 10.37
N ASN A 7 -1.31 8.07 11.40
CA ASN A 7 -1.63 8.46 12.77
C ASN A 7 -0.39 8.51 13.67
N GLY A 8 -0.49 9.29 14.75
CA GLY A 8 0.53 9.35 15.79
C GLY A 8 1.91 9.76 15.27
N PRO A 9 3.01 9.13 15.74
CA PRO A 9 4.37 9.50 15.33
C PRO A 9 4.64 9.41 13.83
N ALA A 10 3.91 8.55 13.11
CA ALA A 10 4.07 8.41 11.66
C ALA A 10 3.58 9.65 10.89
N ALA A 11 2.65 10.43 11.46
CA ALA A 11 2.15 11.67 10.87
C ALA A 11 3.24 12.75 10.75
N HIS A 12 4.34 12.67 11.50
CA HIS A 12 5.49 13.57 11.35
C HIS A 12 6.34 13.29 10.11
N LYS A 13 6.10 12.16 9.42
CA LYS A 13 6.91 11.70 8.28
C LYS A 13 6.17 11.80 6.95
N VAL A 14 4.86 12.04 6.97
CA VAL A 14 4.00 12.06 5.79
C VAL A 14 2.98 13.17 5.93
N HIS A 15 2.77 13.94 4.88
CA HIS A 15 1.78 15.01 4.84
C HIS A 15 0.67 14.70 3.83
N VAL A 16 -0.50 15.32 4.04
CA VAL A 16 -1.62 15.24 3.09
C VAL A 16 -1.13 15.73 1.72
N GLY A 17 -1.42 14.94 0.67
CA GLY A 17 -0.98 15.21 -0.70
C GLY A 17 0.28 14.46 -1.13
N HIS A 18 1.00 13.81 -0.22
CA HIS A 18 2.08 12.90 -0.62
C HIS A 18 1.53 11.66 -1.33
N ILE A 19 2.20 11.25 -2.41
CA ILE A 19 2.03 9.94 -3.02
C ILE A 19 2.88 8.94 -2.23
N VAL A 20 2.26 7.83 -1.79
CA VAL A 20 2.89 6.81 -0.95
C VAL A 20 2.72 5.42 -1.55
N ILE A 21 3.63 4.51 -1.22
CA ILE A 21 3.52 3.08 -1.52
C ILE A 21 3.30 2.33 -0.21
N ILE A 22 2.26 1.49 -0.14
CA ILE A 22 1.97 0.62 1.00
C ILE A 22 2.38 -0.80 0.63
N VAL A 23 3.30 -1.39 1.39
CA VAL A 23 3.84 -2.74 1.14
C VAL A 23 3.67 -3.60 2.39
N SER A 24 3.18 -4.83 2.21
CA SER A 24 3.22 -5.87 3.22
C SER A 24 4.26 -6.92 2.84
N TYR A 25 4.95 -7.45 3.85
CA TYR A 25 5.97 -8.49 3.67
C TYR A 25 5.54 -9.75 4.42
N ALA A 26 5.97 -10.90 3.92
CA ALA A 26 5.74 -12.20 4.54
C ALA A 26 7.02 -13.05 4.45
N HIS A 27 7.21 -13.92 5.44
CA HIS A 27 8.25 -14.94 5.37
C HIS A 27 7.77 -16.11 4.52
N MET A 28 8.62 -16.59 3.64
CA MET A 28 8.35 -17.71 2.75
C MET A 28 9.62 -18.54 2.58
N THR A 29 9.45 -19.83 2.34
CA THR A 29 10.51 -20.67 1.79
C THR A 29 10.85 -20.23 0.36
N LEU A 30 11.99 -20.68 -0.17
CA LEU A 30 12.38 -20.34 -1.53
C LEU A 30 11.38 -20.87 -2.56
N GLU A 31 10.83 -22.05 -2.33
CA GLU A 31 9.84 -22.71 -3.16
C GLU A 31 8.53 -21.93 -3.19
N GLU A 32 8.03 -21.51 -2.02
CA GLU A 32 6.83 -20.67 -1.91
C GLU A 32 7.03 -19.31 -2.56
N ALA A 33 8.18 -18.67 -2.36
CA ALA A 33 8.48 -17.36 -2.94
C ALA A 33 8.51 -17.38 -4.47
N ARG A 34 9.00 -18.47 -5.08
CA ARG A 34 8.98 -18.65 -6.54
C ARG A 34 7.57 -18.80 -7.11
N ALA A 35 6.66 -19.43 -6.35
CA ALA A 35 5.28 -19.64 -6.76
C ALA A 35 4.36 -18.47 -6.40
N PHE A 36 4.76 -17.62 -5.45
CA PHE A 36 3.96 -16.52 -4.95
C PHE A 36 3.70 -15.46 -6.01
N ARG A 37 2.43 -15.07 -6.15
CA ARG A 37 2.00 -13.95 -7.00
C ARG A 37 1.49 -12.82 -6.09
N PRO A 38 2.22 -11.70 -5.98
CA PRO A 38 1.77 -10.60 -5.14
C PRO A 38 0.50 -9.96 -5.73
N SER A 39 -0.39 -9.51 -4.85
CA SER A 39 -1.49 -8.63 -5.23
C SER A 39 -0.95 -7.21 -5.39
N ILE A 40 -0.98 -6.70 -6.62
CA ILE A 40 -0.56 -5.33 -6.92
C ILE A 40 -1.80 -4.52 -7.27
N VAL A 41 -2.01 -3.41 -6.57
CA VAL A 41 -3.20 -2.58 -6.68
C VAL A 41 -2.80 -1.15 -7.02
N PHE A 42 -3.36 -0.62 -8.11
CA PHE A 42 -3.17 0.77 -8.55
C PHE A 42 -4.50 1.53 -8.43
N PRO A 43 -4.72 2.24 -7.31
CA PRO A 43 -5.90 3.09 -7.16
C PRO A 43 -5.76 4.39 -7.96
N ASP A 44 -6.88 5.08 -8.16
CA ASP A 44 -6.90 6.44 -8.68
C ASP A 44 -6.15 7.41 -7.74
N GLU A 45 -5.19 8.17 -8.26
CA GLU A 45 -4.28 9.02 -7.48
C GLU A 45 -4.99 10.19 -6.78
N THR A 46 -6.14 10.63 -7.31
CA THR A 46 -6.94 11.72 -6.75
C THR A 46 -7.92 11.26 -5.67
N THR A 47 -8.49 10.06 -5.82
CA THR A 47 -9.60 9.58 -4.99
C THR A 47 -9.25 8.37 -4.12
N ASN A 48 -8.10 7.75 -4.36
CA ASN A 48 -7.66 6.47 -3.79
C ASN A 48 -8.69 5.34 -3.96
N ARG A 49 -9.53 5.39 -5.00
CA ARG A 49 -10.56 4.37 -5.30
C ARG A 49 -10.12 3.48 -6.45
N LEU A 50 -10.59 2.23 -6.43
CA LEU A 50 -10.42 1.31 -7.54
C LEU A 50 -11.51 1.55 -8.58
N ARG A 51 -11.15 1.41 -9.86
CA ARG A 51 -12.13 1.42 -10.95
C ARG A 51 -12.92 0.11 -10.88
N SER A 52 -14.25 0.22 -10.85
CA SER A 52 -15.19 -0.91 -10.92
C SER A 52 -15.28 -1.46 -12.33
#